data_AF-A0A4Z1BXJ0-F1
#
_entry.id   AF-A0A4Z1BXJ0-F1
#
_cell.length_a   1.000
_cell.length_b   1.000
_cell.length_c   1.000
_cell.angle_alpha   90.00
_cell.angle_beta   90.00
_cell.angle_gamma   90.00
#
_symmetry.space_group_name_H-M   'P 1'
#
loop_
_entity.id
_entity.type
_entity.pdbx_description
1 polymer ?
#
loop_
_entity_poly.entity_id
_entity_poly.type
_entity_poly.pdbx_seq_one_letter_code
_entity_poly.pdbx_strand_id
1 'polypeptide(L)'
;MKTDDPNADRYITIARACLKAINDTAADAGTREEKIQAVYQAIDKAFKAEFADYRREHQQYQQSIAVMATVLERIASGQLDAQAAAGLAQKTLDQQPKTTGNGQIH
;
A
#
# COMPACT_ATOMS: atom_id res chain seq x y z
N MET A 1 5.55 -29.35 7.95
CA MET A 1 5.57 -27.88 8.05
C MET A 1 4.86 -27.37 6.81
N LYS A 2 3.60 -26.95 6.94
CA LYS A 2 2.86 -26.36 5.81
C LYS A 2 3.51 -25.01 5.54
N THR A 3 3.96 -24.80 4.31
CA THR A 3 4.42 -23.51 3.84
C THR A 3 3.17 -22.64 3.76
N ASP A 4 2.83 -21.96 4.85
CA ASP A 4 1.75 -20.98 4.86
C ASP A 4 2.26 -19.79 4.04
N ASP A 5 2.01 -19.84 2.73
CA ASP A 5 2.33 -18.75 1.80
C ASP A 5 1.60 -17.49 2.31
N PRO A 6 2.32 -16.42 2.70
CA PRO A 6 1.72 -15.19 3.23
C PRO A 6 0.72 -14.55 2.26
N ASN A 7 0.81 -14.90 0.98
CA ASN A 7 -0.09 -14.42 -0.06
C ASN A 7 -1.30 -15.33 -0.25
N ALA A 8 -1.28 -16.59 0.22
CA ALA A 8 -2.38 -17.52 0.05
C ALA A 8 -3.67 -17.00 0.69
N ASP A 9 -3.61 -16.44 1.89
CA ASP A 9 -4.79 -15.88 2.56
C ASP A 9 -5.36 -14.66 1.80
N ARG A 10 -4.49 -13.85 1.20
CA ARG A 10 -4.89 -12.71 0.37
C ARG A 10 -5.56 -13.17 -0.93
N TYR A 11 -4.96 -14.14 -1.63
CA TYR A 11 -5.53 -14.73 -2.84
C TYR A 11 -6.84 -15.48 -2.56
N ILE A 12 -6.97 -16.15 -1.41
CA ILE A 12 -8.22 -16.80 -0.98
C ILE A 12 -9.32 -15.76 -0.73
N THR A 13 -8.99 -14.64 -0.09
CA THR A 13 -9.96 -13.56 0.20
C THR A 13 -10.47 -12.92 -1.09
N ILE A 14 -9.55 -12.64 -2.02
CA ILE A 14 -9.88 -12.20 -3.37
C ILE A 14 -10.78 -13.23 -4.07
N ALA A 15 -10.41 -14.51 -4.07
CA ALA A 15 -11.19 -15.56 -4.74
C ALA A 15 -12.62 -15.66 -4.18
N ARG A 16 -12.81 -15.51 -2.86
CA ARG A 16 -14.14 -15.47 -2.23
C ARG A 16 -14.94 -14.24 -2.67
N ALA A 17 -14.30 -13.07 -2.78
CA ALA A 17 -14.95 -11.86 -3.28
C ALA A 17 -15.37 -12.01 -4.76
N CYS A 18 -14.53 -12.61 -5.60
CA CYS A 18 -14.85 -12.94 -6.99
C CYS A 18 -16.08 -13.87 -7.06
N LEU A 19 -16.10 -14.93 -6.23
CA LEU A 19 -17.17 -15.93 -6.22
C LEU A 19 -18.50 -15.31 -5.74
N LYS A 20 -18.44 -14.40 -4.76
CA LYS A 20 -19.60 -13.61 -4.32
C LYS A 20 -20.11 -12.70 -5.43
N ALA A 21 -19.24 -11.98 -6.12
CA ALA A 21 -19.64 -11.10 -7.22
C ALA A 21 -20.30 -11.86 -8.38
N ILE A 22 -19.81 -13.07 -8.70
CA ILE A 22 -20.44 -13.96 -9.68
C ILE A 22 -21.84 -14.38 -9.23
N ASN A 23 -22.01 -14.73 -7.95
CA ASN A 23 -23.32 -15.10 -7.42
C ASN A 23 -24.30 -13.92 -7.37
N ASP A 24 -23.82 -12.74 -6.98
CA ASP A 24 -24.62 -11.51 -6.93
C ASP A 24 -25.10 -11.09 -8.34
N THR A 25 -24.22 -11.21 -9.35
CA THR A 25 -24.58 -10.92 -10.75
C THR A 25 -25.42 -12.00 -11.42
N ALA A 26 -25.31 -13.26 -10.99
CA ALA A 26 -26.21 -14.33 -11.42
C ALA A 26 -27.67 -14.04 -11.01
N ALA A 27 -27.88 -13.44 -9.83
CA ALA A 27 -29.18 -13.06 -9.29
C ALA A 27 -29.78 -11.78 -9.91
N ASP A 28 -28.97 -10.96 -10.60
CA ASP A 28 -29.40 -9.65 -11.11
C ASP A 28 -30.09 -9.73 -12.49
N ALA A 29 -30.98 -8.79 -12.81
CA ALA A 29 -31.66 -8.73 -14.10
C ALA A 29 -30.87 -7.84 -15.07
N GLY A 30 -30.07 -8.46 -15.94
CA GLY A 30 -29.22 -7.74 -16.90
C GLY A 30 -28.74 -8.66 -18.03
N THR A 31 -28.26 -8.05 -19.11
CA THR A 31 -27.65 -8.79 -20.23
C THR A 31 -26.38 -9.50 -19.76
N ARG A 32 -25.98 -10.54 -20.51
CA ARG A 32 -24.78 -11.31 -20.18
C ARG A 32 -23.52 -10.43 -20.16
N GLU A 33 -23.38 -9.47 -21.08
CA GLU A 33 -22.25 -8.54 -21.07
C GLU A 33 -22.22 -7.65 -19.81
N GLU A 34 -23.36 -7.11 -19.37
CA GLU A 34 -23.43 -6.25 -18.17
C GLU A 34 -23.03 -7.01 -16.90
N LYS A 35 -23.46 -8.27 -16.78
CA LYS A 35 -23.08 -9.15 -15.67
C LYS A 35 -21.58 -9.43 -15.66
N ILE A 36 -21.00 -9.73 -16.82
CA ILE A 36 -19.56 -9.96 -16.94
C ILE A 36 -18.78 -8.70 -16.53
N GLN A 37 -19.22 -7.52 -17.00
CA GLN A 37 -18.58 -6.25 -16.64
C GLN A 37 -18.69 -5.95 -15.14
N ALA A 38 -19.85 -6.20 -14.53
CA ALA A 38 -20.05 -6.02 -13.10
C ALA A 38 -19.16 -6.93 -12.25
N VAL A 39 -18.95 -8.19 -12.69
CA VAL A 39 -17.99 -9.10 -12.04
C VAL A 39 -16.57 -8.53 -12.12
N TYR A 40 -16.10 -8.10 -13.29
CA TYR A 40 -14.75 -7.53 -13.41
C TYR A 40 -14.53 -6.31 -12.51
N GLN A 41 -15.52 -5.42 -12.42
CA GLN A 41 -15.44 -4.24 -11.54
C GLN A 41 -15.44 -4.61 -10.06
N ALA A 42 -16.24 -5.59 -9.65
CA ALA A 42 -16.27 -6.07 -8.27
C ALA A 42 -14.94 -6.74 -7.88
N ILE A 43 -14.34 -7.49 -8.81
CA ILE A 43 -13.01 -8.08 -8.65
C ILE A 43 -11.97 -6.97 -8.47
N ASP A 44 -11.88 -6.03 -9.40
CA ASP A 44 -10.93 -4.91 -9.33
C ASP A 44 -11.07 -4.10 -8.03
N LYS A 45 -12.31 -3.87 -7.58
CA LYS A 45 -12.59 -3.21 -6.30
C LYS A 45 -12.11 -4.02 -5.10
N ALA A 46 -12.35 -5.33 -5.08
CA ALA A 46 -11.91 -6.21 -3.99
C ALA A 46 -10.38 -6.29 -3.93
N PHE A 47 -9.72 -6.43 -5.08
CA PHE A 47 -8.26 -6.35 -5.18
C PHE A 47 -7.76 -5.00 -4.66
N LYS A 48 -8.30 -3.88 -5.15
CA LYS A 48 -7.88 -2.55 -4.69
C LYS A 48 -8.06 -2.39 -3.19
N ALA A 49 -9.13 -2.90 -2.59
CA ALA A 49 -9.35 -2.83 -1.15
C ALA A 49 -8.28 -3.61 -0.36
N GLU A 50 -8.00 -4.87 -0.74
CA GLU A 50 -6.99 -5.72 -0.08
C GLU A 50 -5.55 -5.19 -0.20
N PHE A 51 -5.27 -4.43 -1.26
CA PHE A 51 -3.97 -3.77 -1.45
C PHE A 51 -3.97 -2.31 -0.96
N ALA A 52 -5.06 -1.81 -0.36
CA ALA A 52 -5.14 -0.40 0.05
C ALA A 52 -4.15 -0.08 1.19
N ASP A 53 -3.99 -1.00 2.15
CA ASP A 53 -3.04 -0.82 3.25
C ASP A 53 -1.60 -0.86 2.76
N TYR A 54 -1.26 -1.82 1.90
CA TYR A 54 0.06 -1.90 1.26
C TYR A 54 0.38 -0.63 0.44
N ARG A 55 -0.60 -0.11 -0.34
CA ARG A 55 -0.43 1.14 -1.08
C ARG A 55 -0.25 2.35 -0.15
N ARG A 56 -0.99 2.40 0.98
CA ARG A 56 -0.85 3.47 1.98
C ARG A 56 0.54 3.44 2.64
N GLU A 57 1.01 2.25 3.03
CA GLU A 57 2.34 2.07 3.60
C GLU A 57 3.44 2.49 2.60
N HIS A 58 3.35 2.02 1.35
CA HIS A 58 4.30 2.42 0.31
C HIS A 58 4.29 3.92 0.03
N GLN A 59 3.11 4.55 -0.02
CA GLN A 59 2.99 5.98 -0.24
C GLN A 59 3.60 6.78 0.91
N GLN A 60 3.39 6.34 2.15
CA GLN A 60 3.98 6.97 3.33
C GLN A 60 5.51 6.81 3.35
N TYR A 61 6.02 5.63 2.95
CA TYR A 61 7.46 5.40 2.81
C TYR A 61 8.08 6.33 1.75
N GLN A 62 7.45 6.46 0.58
CA GLN A 62 7.91 7.37 -0.47
C GLN A 62 7.91 8.83 -0.02
N GLN A 63 6.90 9.26 0.72
CA GLN A 63 6.86 10.59 1.31
C GLN A 63 8.01 10.81 2.29
N SER A 64 8.33 9.82 3.13
CA SER A 64 9.44 9.91 4.08
C SER A 64 10.80 10.04 3.37
N ILE A 65 10.99 9.32 2.26
CA ILE A 65 12.21 9.43 1.43
C ILE A 65 12.31 10.81 0.80
N ALA A 66 11.21 11.34 0.25
CA ALA A 66 11.21 12.66 -0.39
C ALA A 66 11.61 13.76 0.61
N VAL A 67 11.05 13.72 1.83
CA VAL A 67 11.42 14.64 2.91
C VAL A 67 12.91 14.51 3.27
N MET A 68 13.40 13.28 3.41
CA MET A 68 14.82 13.03 3.71
C MET A 68 15.74 13.56 2.60
N ALA A 69 15.39 13.35 1.33
CA ALA A 69 16.14 13.85 0.19
C ALA A 69 16.25 15.37 0.21
N THR A 70 15.14 16.08 0.46
CA THR A 70 15.13 17.54 0.58
C THR A 70 15.95 18.05 1.77
N VAL A 71 15.92 17.34 2.90
CA VAL A 71 16.74 17.71 4.07
C VAL A 71 18.23 17.55 3.78
N LEU A 72 18.62 16.43 3.17
CA LEU A 72 20.00 16.19 2.76
C LEU A 72 20.47 17.23 1.75
N GLU A 73 19.63 17.62 0.79
CA GLU A 73 19.93 18.68 -0.17
C GLU A 73 20.17 20.03 0.52
N ARG A 74 19.36 20.39 1.54
CA ARG A 74 19.53 21.62 2.31
C ARG A 74 20.76 21.61 3.21
N ILE A 75 21.16 20.45 3.72
CA ILE A 75 22.42 20.30 4.46
C ILE A 75 23.60 20.41 3.49
N ALA A 76 23.52 19.75 2.34
CA ALA A 76 24.56 19.76 1.32
C ALA A 76 24.76 21.14 0.65
N SER A 77 23.73 21.98 0.60
CA SER A 77 23.82 23.34 0.05
C SER A 77 24.71 24.28 0.89
N GLY A 78 25.12 23.88 2.10
CA GLY A 78 25.99 24.67 2.97
C GLY A 78 25.34 25.94 3.53
N GLN A 79 24.03 26.09 3.36
CA GLN A 79 23.26 27.25 3.84
C GLN A 79 22.90 27.14 5.33
N LEU A 80 23.21 26.01 5.96
CA LEU A 80 22.97 25.73 7.37
C LEU A 80 24.30 25.64 8.11
N ASP A 81 24.38 26.27 9.28
CA ASP A 81 25.48 26.00 10.21
C ASP A 81 25.39 24.55 10.75
N ALA A 82 26.49 24.05 11.32
CA ALA A 82 26.59 22.67 11.77
C ALA A 82 25.54 22.28 12.82
N GLN A 83 25.13 23.22 13.68
CA GLN A 83 24.15 22.98 14.74
C GLN A 83 22.73 22.93 14.16
N ALA A 84 22.42 23.83 13.23
CA ALA A 84 21.17 23.87 12.50
C ALA A 84 20.98 22.63 11.60
N ALA A 85 22.04 22.19 10.93
CA ALA A 85 22.04 20.95 10.13
C ALA A 85 21.77 19.71 11.00
N ALA A 86 22.47 19.58 12.13
CA ALA A 86 22.26 18.49 13.08
C ALA A 86 20.83 18.49 13.65
N GLY A 87 20.30 19.66 14.01
CA GLY A 87 18.94 19.81 14.51
C GLY A 87 17.87 19.48 13.48
N LEU A 88 18.09 19.82 12.20
CA LEU A 88 17.18 19.47 11.12
C LEU A 88 17.18 17.95 10.85
N ALA A 89 18.36 17.32 10.77
CA ALA A 89 18.49 15.88 10.59
C ALA A 89 17.79 15.10 11.72
N GLN A 90 17.99 15.51 12.98
CA GLN A 90 17.37 14.84 14.14
C GLN A 90 15.83 14.91 14.05
N LYS A 91 15.27 16.09 13.75
CA LYS A 91 13.81 16.24 13.61
C LYS A 91 13.24 15.36 12.50
N THR A 92 13.95 15.21 11.39
CA THR A 92 13.52 14.36 10.28
C THR A 92 13.56 12.88 10.64
N LEU A 93 14.56 12.44 11.41
CA LEU A 93 14.62 11.07 11.93
C LEU A 93 13.50 10.81 12.95
N ASP A 94 13.22 11.76 13.85
CA ASP A 94 12.15 11.64 14.85
C ASP A 94 10.74 11.59 14.23
N GLN A 95 10.59 12.15 13.02
CA GLN A 95 9.35 12.14 12.24
C GLN A 95 9.21 10.91 11.33
N GLN A 96 10.23 10.06 11.22
CA GLN A 96 10.10 8.82 10.45
C GLN A 96 9.04 7.95 11.11
N PRO A 97 8.05 7.46 10.34
CA PRO A 97 7.10 6.51 10.88
C PRO A 97 7.90 5.28 11.35
N LYS A 98 7.66 4.87 12.60
CA LYS A 98 8.21 3.62 13.13
C LYS A 98 7.79 2.53 12.15
N THR A 99 8.72 2.04 11.34
CA THR A 99 8.51 0.83 10.57
C THR A 99 8.24 -0.24 11.61
N THR A 100 6.98 -0.62 11.77
CA THR A 100 6.63 -1.85 12.47
C THR A 100 7.26 -2.95 11.63
N GLY A 101 8.51 -3.29 11.98
CA GLY A 101 9.28 -4.36 11.38
C GLY A 101 8.56 -5.68 11.62
N ASN A 102 7.62 -5.99 10.75
CA ASN A 102 7.05 -7.33 10.57
C ASN A 102 6.57 -7.56 9.13
N GLY A 103 6.98 -6.71 8.19
CA GLY A 103 6.86 -6.97 6.76
C GLY A 103 8.19 -7.46 6.21
N GLN A 104 8.52 -8.74 6.39
CA GLN A 104 9.48 -9.39 5.52
C GLN A 104 8.92 -9.34 4.10
N ILE A 105 9.42 -8.39 3.31
CA ILE A 105 9.23 -8.38 1.86
C ILE A 105 10.20 -9.45 1.33
N HIS A 106 9.67 -10.64 1.01
CA HIS A 106 10.35 -11.70 0.27
C HIS A 106 9.45 -12.21 -0.84
#